data_AF-A0A971JPT0-F1
#
_entry.id   AF-A0A971JPT0-F1
#
_cell.length_a   1.000
_cell.length_b   1.000
_cell.length_c   1.000
_cell.angle_alpha   90.00
_cell.angle_beta   90.00
_cell.angle_gamma   90.00
#
_symmetry.space_group_name_H-M   'P 1'
#
loop_
_entity.id
_entity.type
_entity.pdbx_description
1 polymer ?
#
loop_
_entity_poly.entity_id
_entity_poly.type
_entity_poly.pdbx_seq_one_letter_code
_entity_poly.pdbx_strand_id
1 'polypeptide(L)' 'MNEYTKHELEEARTSLASTLHKCDKMQGSGRLQSSHKTLNDRRVRALRIALTLIEKEMRSRNDD' A
#
# COMPACT_ATOMS: atom_id res chain seq x y z
N MET A 1 -1.99 14.07 17.65
CA MET A 1 -2.25 12.89 16.81
C MET A 1 -1.63 11.73 17.58
N ASN A 2 -2.40 10.69 17.93
CA ASN A 2 -1.82 9.55 18.64
C ASN A 2 -0.74 8.92 17.76
N GLU A 3 0.39 8.59 18.37
CA GLU A 3 1.39 7.81 17.67
C GLU A 3 0.89 6.36 17.53
N TYR A 4 1.00 5.80 16.33
CA TYR A 4 0.69 4.39 16.08
C TYR A 4 1.75 3.50 16.69
N THR A 5 1.41 2.33 17.21
CA THR A 5 2.38 1.34 17.67
C THR A 5 3.10 0.66 16.50
N LYS A 6 4.27 0.05 16.73
CA LYS A 6 4.97 -0.75 15.71
C LYS A 6 4.08 -1.86 15.16
N HIS A 7 3.28 -2.49 16.02
CA HIS A 7 2.34 -3.54 15.63
C HIS A 7 1.24 -3.02 14.69
N GLU A 8 0.64 -1.87 15.00
CA GLU A 8 -0.36 -1.25 14.12
C GLU A 8 0.23 -0.88 12.75
N LEU A 9 1.49 -0.42 12.71
CA LEU A 9 2.19 -0.13 11.45
C LEU A 9 2.45 -1.41 10.64
N GLU A 10 2.84 -2.50 11.28
CA GLU A 10 3.04 -3.81 10.63
C GLU A 10 1.73 -4.40 10.09
N GLU A 11 0.65 -4.30 10.85
CA GLU A 11 -0.68 -4.76 10.45
C GLU A 11 -1.20 -3.94 9.25
N ALA A 12 -1.07 -2.61 9.32
CA ALA A 12 -1.42 -1.72 8.22
C ALA A 12 -0.59 -2.05 6.97
N ARG A 13 0.72 -2.22 7.11
CA ARG A 13 1.61 -2.60 6.01
C ARG A 13 1.18 -3.91 5.36
N THR A 14 0.88 -4.93 6.15
CA THR A 14 0.44 -6.26 5.66
C THR A 14 -0.89 -6.17 4.91
N SER A 15 -1.84 -5.41 5.44
CA SER A 15 -3.15 -5.19 4.83
C SER A 15 -3.04 -4.44 3.50
N LEU A 16 -2.22 -3.39 3.44
CA LEU A 16 -2.00 -2.61 2.22
C LEU A 16 -1.21 -3.39 1.18
N ALA A 17 -0.20 -4.18 1.58
CA ALA A 17 0.56 -5.05 0.67
C ALA A 17 -0.35 -6.12 0.04
N SER A 18 -1.24 -6.72 0.82
CA SER A 18 -2.23 -7.68 0.30
C SER A 18 -3.20 -7.04 -0.69
N THR A 19 -3.58 -5.78 -0.44
CA THR A 19 -4.44 -5.01 -1.36
C THR A 19 -3.71 -4.66 -2.65
N LEU A 20 -2.44 -4.24 -2.54
CA LEU A 20 -1.57 -3.95 -3.69
C LEU A 20 -1.41 -5.18 -4.59
N HIS A 21 -1.14 -6.34 -4.00
CA HIS A 21 -1.01 -7.60 -4.75
C HIS A 21 -2.27 -7.91 -5.59
N LYS A 22 -3.46 -7.69 -5.03
CA LYS A 22 -4.73 -7.87 -5.77
C LYS A 22 -4.86 -6.87 -6.91
N CYS A 23 -4.48 -5.60 -6.70
CA CYS A 23 -4.49 -4.58 -7.73
C CYS A 23 -3.50 -4.88 -8.87
N ASP A 24 -2.30 -5.38 -8.55
CA ASP A 24 -1.30 -5.77 -9.56
C ASP A 24 -1.78 -6.98 -10.38
N LYS A 25 -2.41 -7.97 -9.73
CA LYS A 25 -3.02 -9.12 -10.43
C LYS A 25 -4.14 -8.69 -11.38
N MET A 26 -4.96 -7.72 -10.98
CA MET A 26 -6.00 -7.17 -11.86
C MET A 26 -5.41 -6.46 -13.10
N GLN A 27 -4.31 -5.72 -12.95
CA GLN A 27 -3.58 -5.12 -14.06
C GLN A 27 -3.03 -6.17 -15.03
N GLY A 28 -2.37 -7.21 -14.50
CA GLY A 28 -1.78 -8.29 -15.30
C GLY A 28 -2.81 -9.14 -16.06
N SER A 29 -4.07 -9.14 -15.61
CA SER A 29 -5.14 -9.93 -16.24
C SER A 29 -5.62 -9.38 -17.59
N GLY A 30 -5.30 -8.13 -17.95
CA GLY A 30 -5.63 -7.53 -19.25
C GLY A 30 -7.13 -7.34 -19.54
N ARG A 31 -8.02 -7.65 -18.59
CA ARG A 31 -9.49 -7.66 -18.78
C ARG A 31 -10.20 -6.38 -18.32
N LEU A 32 -9.46 -5.35 -17.92
CA LEU A 32 -10.05 -4.11 -17.40
C LEU A 32 -10.48 -3.15 -18.52
N GLN A 33 -11.71 -2.66 -18.45
CA GLN A 33 -12.15 -1.51 -19.23
C GLN A 33 -11.31 -0.26 -18.90
N SER A 34 -11.23 0.69 -19.82
CA SER A 34 -10.34 1.87 -19.73
C SER A 34 -10.46 2.68 -18.41
N SER A 35 -11.68 2.90 -17.94
CA SER A 35 -11.95 3.59 -16.67
C SER A 35 -11.46 2.80 -15.45
N HIS A 36 -11.70 1.48 -15.44
CA HIS A 36 -11.24 0.58 -14.39
C HIS A 36 -9.72 0.46 -14.37
N LYS A 37 -9.07 0.43 -15.54
CA LYS A 37 -7.61 0.46 -15.66
C LYS A 37 -7.04 1.72 -15.02
N THR A 38 -7.52 2.89 -15.43
CA THR A 38 -7.07 4.19 -14.90
C THR A 38 -7.25 4.28 -13.38
N LEU A 39 -8.39 3.83 -12.87
CA LEU A 39 -8.66 3.81 -11.43
C LEU A 39 -7.71 2.85 -10.68
N ASN A 40 -7.48 1.67 -11.22
CA ASN A 40 -6.59 0.68 -10.61
C ASN A 40 -5.13 1.15 -10.61
N ASP A 41 -4.67 1.79 -11.68
CA ASP A 41 -3.32 2.36 -11.74
C ASP A 41 -3.12 3.45 -10.68
N ARG A 42 -4.15 4.30 -10.46
CA ARG A 42 -4.14 5.31 -9.38
C ARG A 42 -4.07 4.66 -8.00
N ARG A 43 -4.85 3.59 -7.77
CA ARG A 43 -4.83 2.83 -6.51
C ARG A 43 -3.46 2.22 -6.24
N VAL A 44 -2.84 1.59 -7.25
CA VAL A 44 -1.48 1.02 -7.12
C VAL A 44 -0.46 2.08 -6.73
N ARG A 45 -0.48 3.25 -7.40
CA ARG A 45 0.43 4.34 -7.03
C ARG A 45 0.23 4.81 -5.60
N ALA A 46 -1.02 5.01 -5.18
CA ALA A 46 -1.33 5.43 -3.81
C ALA A 46 -0.88 4.40 -2.76
N LEU A 47 -1.12 3.11 -3.00
CA LEU A 47 -0.72 2.03 -2.11
C LEU A 47 0.80 1.93 -1.97
N ARG A 48 1.55 2.08 -3.07
CA ARG A 48 3.02 2.10 -3.03
C ARG A 48 3.54 3.27 -2.19
N ILE A 49 2.97 4.47 -2.38
CA ILE A 49 3.33 5.65 -1.56
C ILE A 49 3.03 5.38 -0.08
N ALA A 50 1.84 4.88 0.24
CA ALA A 50 1.46 4.59 1.62
C ALA A 50 2.40 3.57 2.27
N LEU A 51 2.77 2.48 1.56
CA LEU A 51 3.73 1.49 2.05
C LEU A 51 5.11 2.11 2.30
N THR A 52 5.62 2.95 1.39
CA THR A 52 6.90 3.66 1.58
C THR A 52 6.87 4.57 2.80
N LEU A 53 5.75 5.26 3.06
CA LEU A 53 5.59 6.11 4.24
C LEU A 53 5.58 5.31 5.54
N ILE A 54 4.86 4.18 5.56
CA ILE A 54 4.84 3.27 6.73
C ILE A 54 6.24 2.71 6.99
N GLU A 55 6.96 2.26 5.97
CA GLU A 55 8.32 1.74 6.12
C GLU A 55 9.31 2.82 6.59
N LYS A 56 9.12 4.07 6.18
CA LYS A 56 9.90 5.21 6.68
C LYS A 56 9.64 5.46 8.16
N GLU A 57 8.37 5.47 8.57
CA GLU A 57 7.95 5.63 9.96
C GLU A 57 8.52 4.51 10.84
N MET A 58 8.43 3.25 10.38
CA MET A 58 8.97 2.10 11.11
C MET A 58 10.50 2.19 11.30
N ARG A 59 11.25 2.65 10.29
CA ARG A 59 12.70 2.86 10.40
C ARG A 59 13.04 3.97 11.38
N SER A 60 12.34 5.10 11.31
CA SER A 60 12.55 6.24 12.21
C SER A 60 12.38 5.87 13.69
N ARG A 61 11.67 4.78 13.98
CA ARG A 61 11.38 4.26 15.32
C ARG A 61 12.27 3.11 15.77
N ASN A 62 13.20 2.68 14.93
CA ASN A 62 14.20 1.67 15.26
C ASN A 62 15.57 2.29 15.57
N ASP A 63 15.69 3.62 15.40
CA ASP A 63 16.90 4.41 15.68
C ASP A 63 16.86 5.09 17.08
N ASP A 64 15.85 4.78 17.91
CA ASP A 64 15.76 5.08 19.36
C ASP A 64 15.99 3.81 20.18
#